data_AF-A0A3S3K7L3-F1
#
_entry.id   AF-A0A3S3K7L3-F1
#
_cell.length_a   1.000
_cell.length_b   1.000
_cell.length_c   1.000
_cell.angle_alpha   90.00
_cell.angle_beta   90.00
_cell.angle_gamma   90.00
#
_symmetry.space_group_name_H-M   'P 1'
#
loop_
_entity.id
_entity.type
_entity.pdbx_description
1 polymer ?
#
loop_
_entity_poly.entity_id
_entity_poly.type
_entity_poly.pdbx_seq_one_letter_code
_entity_poly.pdbx_strand_id
1 'polypeptide(L)'
;MNLRTLKKLSKRAAPLLPLLGDRRKQFRAERDGNYIGGLLIMDRKHWERGRSVHGERVRQFEIKWPARDGGGWIWMVPPDYARKGTMMVGATSGYFEPEWDEECTWSALENLVRCHFTDWHPDHEGTPKLLRPLGTAREILRAARDMAAELAVLA
;
A
#
# COMPACT_ATOMS: atom_id res chain seq x y z
N MET A 1 7.35 -6.53 4.10
CA MET A 1 7.14 -5.43 5.07
C MET A 1 6.04 -5.81 6.06
N ASN A 2 5.87 -5.15 7.21
CA ASN A 2 4.75 -5.35 8.15
C ASN A 2 4.01 -4.03 8.47
N LEU A 3 2.86 -4.09 9.14
CA LEU A 3 2.02 -2.92 9.47
C LEU A 3 2.74 -1.84 10.28
N ARG A 4 3.70 -2.21 11.14
CA ARG A 4 4.49 -1.24 11.92
C ARG A 4 5.49 -0.50 11.03
N THR A 5 6.17 -1.21 10.15
CA THR A 5 7.09 -0.62 9.17
C THR A 5 6.31 0.24 8.17
N LEU A 6 5.17 -0.24 7.69
CA LEU A 6 4.26 0.52 6.84
C LEU A 6 3.89 1.84 7.49
N LYS A 7 3.38 1.83 8.73
CA LYS A 7 3.07 3.04 9.49
C LYS A 7 4.24 4.02 9.58
N LYS A 8 5.47 3.53 9.79
CA LYS A 8 6.68 4.38 9.81
C LYS A 8 6.97 4.98 8.44
N LEU A 9 6.85 4.21 7.37
CA LEU A 9 7.07 4.68 6.01
C LEU A 9 6.00 5.68 5.59
N SER A 10 4.71 5.41 5.84
CA SER A 10 3.61 6.33 5.58
C SER A 10 3.82 7.68 6.27
N LYS A 11 4.27 7.70 7.53
CA LYS A 11 4.61 8.94 8.23
C LYS A 11 5.71 9.74 7.50
N ARG A 12 6.69 9.06 6.90
CA ARG A 12 7.79 9.71 6.16
C ARG A 12 7.38 10.15 4.76
N ALA A 13 6.44 9.44 4.14
CA ALA A 13 5.93 9.72 2.80
C ALA A 13 4.95 10.89 2.77
N ALA A 14 4.11 11.01 3.81
CA ALA A 14 3.09 12.05 3.96
C ALA A 14 3.56 13.48 3.59
N PRO A 15 4.68 14.01 4.12
CA PRO A 15 5.13 15.36 3.77
C PRO A 15 5.69 15.49 2.34
N LEU A 16 6.04 14.40 1.67
CA LEU A 16 6.57 14.43 0.30
C LEU A 16 5.44 14.50 -0.74
N LEU A 17 4.28 13.90 -0.45
CA LEU A 17 3.16 13.82 -1.40
C LEU A 17 2.72 15.21 -1.94
N PRO A 18 2.50 16.25 -1.11
CA PRO A 18 2.11 17.56 -1.63
C PRO A 18 3.20 18.23 -2.48
N LEU A 19 4.48 17.99 -2.16
CA LEU A 19 5.61 18.50 -2.94
C LEU A 19 5.69 17.89 -4.34
N LEU A 20 5.14 16.69 -4.51
CA LEU A 20 5.05 15.98 -5.79
C LEU A 20 3.70 16.22 -6.49
N GLY A 21 2.89 17.16 -6.01
CA GLY A 21 1.62 17.54 -6.62
C GLY A 21 0.42 16.66 -6.25
N ASP A 22 0.55 15.73 -5.31
CA ASP A 22 -0.59 14.96 -4.81
C ASP A 22 -1.48 15.85 -3.92
N ARG A 23 -2.73 16.07 -4.38
CA ARG A 23 -3.73 16.94 -3.73
C ARG A 23 -4.81 16.18 -2.97
N ARG A 24 -4.72 14.85 -2.91
CA ARG A 24 -5.71 14.02 -2.20
C ARG A 24 -5.65 14.30 -0.70
N LYS A 25 -6.78 14.09 0.00
CA LYS A 25 -6.91 14.38 1.43
C LYS A 25 -6.05 13.39 2.23
N GLN A 26 -5.16 13.90 3.06
CA GLN A 26 -4.42 13.08 4.03
C GLN A 26 -5.18 12.97 5.35
N PHE A 27 -5.22 11.76 5.93
CA PHE A 27 -5.92 11.49 7.17
C PHE A 27 -5.31 10.29 7.91
N ARG A 28 -5.61 10.15 9.20
CA ARG A 28 -5.11 9.06 10.04
C ARG A 28 -6.07 7.88 9.98
N ALA A 29 -5.55 6.69 9.70
CA ALA A 29 -6.32 5.46 9.73
C ALA A 29 -6.99 5.26 11.10
N GLU A 30 -8.26 4.91 11.09
CA GLU A 30 -8.96 4.43 12.27
C GLU A 30 -8.58 2.97 12.56
N ARG A 31 -9.14 2.41 13.64
CA ARG A 31 -8.97 0.99 13.91
C ARG A 31 -9.96 0.24 13.02
N ASP A 32 -9.44 -0.65 12.18
CA ASP A 32 -10.23 -1.57 11.34
C ASP A 32 -11.19 -0.87 10.36
N GLY A 33 -10.98 0.42 10.09
CA GLY A 33 -11.85 1.26 9.27
C GLY A 33 -11.26 1.69 7.92
N ASN A 34 -9.96 1.45 7.70
CA ASN A 34 -9.28 1.91 6.49
C ASN A 34 -8.41 0.84 5.84
N TYR A 35 -8.53 0.70 4.53
CA TYR A 35 -7.84 -0.33 3.77
C TYR A 35 -6.41 0.10 3.44
N ILE A 36 -5.49 -0.85 3.37
CA ILE A 36 -4.07 -0.55 3.09
C ILE A 36 -3.86 -0.06 1.64
N GLY A 37 -4.73 -0.45 0.71
CA GLY A 37 -4.71 -0.07 -0.71
C GLY A 37 -3.53 -0.69 -1.46
N GLY A 38 -3.80 -1.71 -2.28
CA GLY A 38 -2.85 -2.32 -3.23
C GLY A 38 -1.62 -3.05 -2.67
N LEU A 39 -1.26 -2.84 -1.39
CA LEU A 39 -0.07 -3.45 -0.78
C LEU A 39 -0.40 -4.74 -0.05
N LEU A 40 0.26 -5.83 -0.44
CA LEU A 40 0.14 -7.15 0.19
C LEU A 40 1.26 -7.42 1.21
N ILE A 41 0.89 -7.60 2.48
CA ILE A 41 1.84 -7.96 3.55
C ILE A 41 2.05 -9.48 3.55
N MET A 42 3.13 -9.95 2.91
CA MET A 42 3.42 -11.39 2.75
C MET A 42 4.13 -12.06 3.92
N ASP A 43 4.58 -11.29 4.93
CA ASP A 43 5.22 -11.85 6.12
C ASP A 43 4.16 -12.50 7.03
N ARG A 44 4.00 -13.82 6.92
CA ARG A 44 2.96 -14.63 7.58
C ARG A 44 2.90 -14.49 9.10
N LYS A 45 3.99 -14.07 9.76
CA LYS A 45 3.96 -13.83 11.22
C LYS A 45 3.11 -12.61 11.62
N HIS A 46 2.73 -11.79 10.64
CA HIS A 46 1.91 -10.60 10.82
C HIS A 46 0.51 -10.73 10.21
N TRP A 47 0.16 -11.92 9.73
CA TRP A 47 -1.16 -12.22 9.21
C TRP A 47 -2.18 -12.28 10.34
N GLU A 48 -3.40 -11.89 10.01
CA GLU A 48 -4.56 -12.04 10.88
C GLU A 48 -4.86 -13.52 11.06
N ARG A 49 -5.40 -13.87 12.24
CA ARG A 49 -5.73 -15.24 12.59
C ARG A 49 -7.09 -15.29 13.26
N GLY A 50 -7.85 -16.33 12.95
CA GLY A 50 -9.13 -16.55 13.61
C GLY A 50 -9.62 -17.98 13.48
N ARG A 51 -10.87 -18.17 13.88
CA ARG A 51 -11.60 -19.44 13.80
C ARG A 51 -12.72 -19.35 12.77
N SER A 52 -13.04 -20.48 12.16
CA SER A 52 -14.20 -20.64 11.29
C SER A 52 -14.80 -22.03 11.50
N VAL A 53 -16.13 -22.13 11.40
CA VAL A 53 -16.82 -23.43 11.35
C VAL A 53 -16.70 -24.10 9.97
N HIS A 54 -16.33 -23.31 8.95
CA HIS A 54 -16.30 -23.67 7.54
C HIS A 54 -14.86 -23.91 7.06
N GLY A 55 -14.66 -24.96 6.27
CA GLY A 55 -13.34 -25.36 5.75
C GLY A 55 -12.98 -24.70 4.42
N GLU A 56 -13.95 -24.08 3.76
CA GLU A 56 -13.86 -23.44 2.45
C GLU A 56 -12.99 -22.18 2.53
N ARG A 57 -12.10 -21.97 1.56
CA ARG A 57 -11.32 -20.74 1.46
C ARG A 57 -12.14 -19.69 0.73
N VAL A 58 -12.32 -18.53 1.36
CA VAL A 58 -13.16 -17.44 0.84
C VAL A 58 -12.29 -16.26 0.38
N ARG A 59 -11.07 -16.12 0.91
CA ARG A 59 -10.15 -15.03 0.57
C ARG A 59 -8.94 -15.50 -0.23
N GLN A 60 -8.43 -14.63 -1.10
CA GLN A 60 -7.17 -14.85 -1.79
C GLN A 60 -6.03 -14.93 -0.76
N PHE A 61 -5.08 -15.87 -0.98
CA PHE A 61 -3.96 -16.16 -0.07
C PHE A 61 -4.35 -16.74 1.29
N GLU A 62 -5.63 -17.07 1.53
CA GLU A 62 -6.08 -17.69 2.78
C GLU A 62 -5.47 -19.07 2.98
N ILE A 63 -4.96 -19.30 4.19
CA ILE A 63 -4.49 -20.60 4.65
C ILE A 63 -5.48 -21.08 5.72
N LYS A 64 -6.07 -22.26 5.51
CA LYS A 64 -6.94 -22.94 6.48
C LYS A 64 -6.40 -24.31 6.84
N TRP A 65 -6.55 -24.69 8.10
CA TRP A 65 -6.31 -26.05 8.57
C TRP A 65 -7.28 -26.44 9.70
N PRO A 66 -7.55 -27.75 9.90
CA PRO A 66 -8.41 -28.21 10.98
C PRO A 66 -7.82 -27.84 12.33
N ALA A 67 -8.67 -27.37 13.25
CA ALA A 67 -8.23 -27.12 14.60
C ALA A 67 -7.97 -28.43 15.35
N ARG A 68 -6.92 -28.45 16.18
CA ARG A 68 -6.50 -29.65 16.92
C ARG A 68 -7.54 -30.12 17.95
N ASP A 69 -8.43 -29.23 18.37
CA ASP A 69 -9.51 -29.49 19.33
C ASP A 69 -10.79 -30.02 18.66
N GLY A 70 -10.79 -30.22 17.34
CA GLY A 70 -11.99 -30.62 16.57
C GLY A 70 -13.03 -29.50 16.41
N GLY A 71 -12.78 -28.31 16.98
CA GLY A 71 -13.70 -27.17 16.97
C GLY A 71 -13.63 -26.33 15.70
N GLY A 72 -13.72 -26.98 14.54
CA GLY A 72 -13.70 -26.33 13.22
C GLY A 72 -12.29 -26.09 12.66
N TRP A 73 -12.06 -24.90 12.12
CA TRP A 73 -10.88 -24.55 11.33
C TRP A 73 -10.19 -23.31 11.88
N ILE A 74 -8.87 -23.28 11.78
CA ILE A 74 -8.06 -22.07 11.99
C ILE A 74 -7.76 -21.49 10.63
N TRP A 75 -7.99 -20.18 10.47
CA TRP A 75 -7.64 -19.44 9.25
C TRP A 75 -6.54 -18.42 9.52
N MET A 76 -5.74 -18.16 8.48
CA MET A 76 -4.79 -17.06 8.41
C MET A 76 -4.89 -16.34 7.07
N VAL A 77 -4.92 -15.01 7.11
CA VAL A 77 -4.94 -14.15 5.91
C VAL A 77 -4.03 -12.93 6.08
N PRO A 78 -3.48 -12.37 4.97
CA PRO A 78 -2.84 -11.06 5.01
C PRO A 78 -3.77 -10.02 5.66
N PRO A 79 -3.24 -9.04 6.41
CA PRO A 79 -4.05 -7.96 6.95
C PRO A 79 -4.54 -7.05 5.82
N ASP A 80 -5.83 -6.74 5.85
CA ASP A 80 -6.47 -5.84 4.87
C ASP A 80 -6.48 -4.38 5.36
N TYR A 81 -6.46 -4.18 6.69
CA TYR A 81 -6.62 -2.88 7.32
C TYR A 81 -5.30 -2.27 7.81
N ALA A 82 -5.18 -0.96 7.61
CA ALA A 82 -4.05 -0.21 8.11
C ALA A 82 -4.09 -0.15 9.64
N ARG A 83 -2.92 -0.18 10.28
CA ARG A 83 -2.84 -0.02 11.74
C ARG A 83 -3.32 1.38 12.13
N LYS A 84 -4.16 1.50 13.16
CA LYS A 84 -4.61 2.80 13.71
C LYS A 84 -3.50 3.86 13.77
N GLY A 85 -3.80 5.04 13.23
CA GLY A 85 -2.91 6.19 13.13
C GLY A 85 -1.84 6.09 12.05
N THR A 86 -1.93 5.12 11.13
CA THR A 86 -1.16 5.11 9.89
C THR A 86 -1.57 6.31 9.03
N MET A 87 -0.61 6.91 8.33
CA MET A 87 -0.92 7.98 7.40
C MET A 87 -1.53 7.42 6.12
N MET A 88 -2.71 7.92 5.80
CA MET A 88 -3.51 7.54 4.65
C MET A 88 -3.72 8.75 3.75
N VAL A 89 -4.07 8.49 2.52
CA VAL A 89 -4.47 9.48 1.53
C VAL A 89 -5.67 8.94 0.76
N GLY A 90 -6.63 9.81 0.44
CA GLY A 90 -7.81 9.40 -0.30
C GLY A 90 -8.52 10.57 -0.96
N ALA A 91 -9.36 10.25 -1.93
CA ALA A 91 -10.22 11.21 -2.62
C ALA A 91 -11.46 10.51 -3.16
N THR A 92 -12.52 11.29 -3.35
CA THR A 92 -13.69 10.81 -4.10
C THR A 92 -13.34 10.73 -5.58
N SER A 93 -13.53 9.57 -6.19
CA SER A 93 -13.32 9.31 -7.62
C SER A 93 -14.53 8.61 -8.24
N GLY A 94 -14.66 8.65 -9.56
CA GLY A 94 -15.82 8.09 -10.28
C GLY A 94 -16.76 9.17 -10.82
N TYR A 95 -17.42 8.86 -11.95
CA TYR A 95 -18.30 9.80 -12.65
C TYR A 95 -19.78 9.61 -12.24
N PHE A 96 -20.33 8.41 -12.43
CA PHE A 96 -21.75 8.14 -12.16
C PHE A 96 -22.04 7.87 -10.68
N GLU A 97 -21.16 7.13 -10.01
CA GLU A 97 -21.24 6.81 -8.58
C GLU A 97 -19.91 7.18 -7.95
N PRO A 98 -19.80 8.40 -7.37
CA PRO A 98 -18.55 8.83 -6.76
C PRO A 98 -18.27 8.01 -5.50
N GLU A 99 -17.18 7.24 -5.53
CA GLU A 99 -16.74 6.41 -4.42
C GLU A 99 -15.50 7.01 -3.76
N TRP A 100 -15.40 6.83 -2.45
CA TRP A 100 -14.21 7.18 -1.70
C TRP A 100 -13.13 6.11 -1.96
N ASP A 101 -12.05 6.49 -2.63
CA ASP A 101 -10.87 5.65 -2.81
C ASP A 101 -9.76 6.12 -1.87
N GLU A 102 -9.08 5.15 -1.23
CA GLU A 102 -8.04 5.41 -0.26
C GLU A 102 -6.92 4.38 -0.29
N GLU A 103 -5.72 4.85 0.05
CA GLU A 103 -4.54 4.01 0.22
C GLU A 103 -3.64 4.61 1.30
N CYS A 104 -2.64 3.85 1.75
CA CYS A 104 -1.65 4.41 2.65
C CYS A 104 -0.73 5.39 1.88
N THR A 105 -0.25 6.45 2.55
CA THR A 105 0.63 7.45 1.90
C THR A 105 1.95 6.86 1.39
N TRP A 106 2.36 5.69 1.91
CA TRP A 106 3.50 4.97 1.38
C TRP A 106 3.22 4.39 -0.01
N SER A 107 2.10 3.70 -0.19
CA SER A 107 1.69 3.14 -1.49
C SER A 107 1.57 4.25 -2.53
N ALA A 108 0.92 5.36 -2.16
CA ALA A 108 0.78 6.54 -3.00
C ALA A 108 2.13 7.08 -3.48
N LEU A 109 3.07 7.27 -2.55
CA LEU A 109 4.39 7.78 -2.88
C LEU A 109 5.18 6.79 -3.74
N GLU A 110 5.14 5.51 -3.38
CA GLU A 110 5.81 4.46 -4.14
C GLU A 110 5.30 4.40 -5.57
N ASN A 111 3.98 4.48 -5.78
CA ASN A 111 3.37 4.51 -7.10
C ASN A 111 3.81 5.74 -7.90
N LEU A 112 3.73 6.94 -7.32
CA LEU A 112 4.17 8.18 -7.99
C LEU A 112 5.63 8.12 -8.44
N VAL A 113 6.52 7.67 -7.54
CA VAL A 113 7.96 7.53 -7.84
C VAL A 113 8.18 6.49 -8.93
N ARG A 114 7.51 5.33 -8.85
CA ARG A 114 7.64 4.28 -9.87
C ARG A 114 7.17 4.78 -11.22
N CYS A 115 5.98 5.37 -11.31
CA CYS A 115 5.45 5.92 -12.55
C CYS A 115 6.39 6.94 -13.18
N HIS A 116 6.96 7.86 -12.39
CA HIS A 116 7.88 8.88 -12.88
C HIS A 116 9.18 8.29 -13.45
N PHE A 117 9.75 7.26 -12.81
CA PHE A 117 11.00 6.62 -13.25
C PHE A 117 10.78 5.36 -14.10
N THR A 118 9.56 5.13 -14.59
CA THR A 118 9.28 4.05 -15.52
C THR A 118 9.26 4.62 -16.93
N ASP A 119 10.09 4.06 -17.79
CA ASP A 119 10.04 4.29 -19.21
C ASP A 119 8.99 3.37 -19.85
N TRP A 120 7.96 4.01 -20.38
CA TRP A 120 6.79 3.39 -21.00
C TRP A 120 6.92 3.29 -22.53
N HIS A 121 8.13 3.44 -23.09
CA HIS A 121 8.33 3.39 -24.53
C HIS A 121 7.73 2.10 -25.14
N PRO A 122 6.99 2.19 -26.27
CA PRO A 122 6.33 1.05 -26.89
C PRO A 122 7.30 -0.05 -27.37
N ASP A 123 8.57 0.29 -27.60
CA ASP A 123 9.61 -0.64 -28.04
C ASP A 123 10.12 -1.58 -26.93
N HIS A 124 9.76 -1.34 -25.67
CA HIS A 124 10.06 -2.31 -24.63
C HIS A 124 9.12 -3.49 -24.81
N GLU A 125 9.63 -4.66 -25.21
CA GLU A 125 8.91 -5.92 -25.46
C GLU A 125 8.04 -6.36 -24.24
N GLY A 126 6.91 -5.70 -24.04
CA GLY A 126 5.94 -5.96 -22.97
C GLY A 126 6.38 -5.61 -21.54
N THR A 127 7.61 -5.12 -21.31
CA THR A 127 8.10 -4.85 -19.94
C THR A 127 8.66 -3.43 -19.80
N PRO A 128 7.92 -2.50 -19.16
CA PRO A 128 8.42 -1.15 -18.89
C PRO A 128 9.76 -1.19 -18.14
N LYS A 129 10.69 -0.31 -18.53
CA LYS A 129 12.04 -0.28 -17.92
C LYS A 129 12.11 0.76 -16.82
N LEU A 130 12.64 0.37 -15.67
CA LEU A 130 12.96 1.32 -14.60
C LEU A 130 14.25 2.05 -14.93
N LEU A 131 14.20 3.37 -14.94
CA LEU A 131 15.34 4.25 -15.22
C LEU A 131 16.30 4.38 -14.02
N ARG A 132 15.89 3.88 -12.83
CA ARG A 132 16.75 3.85 -11.63
C ARG A 132 16.38 2.69 -10.69
N PRO A 133 17.28 2.30 -9.78
CA PRO A 133 16.96 1.32 -8.73
C PRO A 133 15.87 1.83 -7.79
N LEU A 134 14.80 1.04 -7.65
CA LEU A 134 13.65 1.28 -6.75
C LEU A 134 13.25 0.00 -5.99
N GLY A 135 14.23 -0.85 -5.66
CA GLY A 135 14.00 -2.15 -5.01
C GLY A 135 13.75 -2.03 -3.51
N THR A 136 14.15 -0.92 -2.89
CA THR A 136 14.07 -0.72 -1.45
C THR A 136 13.33 0.57 -1.07
N ALA A 137 12.76 0.59 0.14
CA ALA A 137 12.12 1.79 0.67
C ALA A 137 13.08 2.99 0.78
N ARG A 138 14.38 2.72 0.99
CA ARG A 138 15.41 3.77 1.03
C ARG A 138 15.59 4.42 -0.34
N GLU A 139 15.64 3.62 -1.40
CA GLU A 139 15.81 4.10 -2.76
C GLU A 139 14.60 4.92 -3.22
N ILE A 140 13.38 4.44 -2.93
CA ILE A 140 12.14 5.16 -3.22
C ILE A 140 12.12 6.52 -2.50
N LEU A 141 12.44 6.57 -1.21
CA LEU A 141 12.46 7.84 -0.46
C LEU A 141 13.59 8.78 -0.88
N ARG A 142 14.68 8.26 -1.45
CA ARG A 142 15.72 9.11 -2.06
C ARG A 142 15.18 9.69 -3.37
N ALA A 143 14.65 8.84 -4.24
CA ALA A 143 14.06 9.22 -5.51
C ALA A 143 12.96 10.28 -5.38
N ALA A 144 12.05 10.10 -4.41
CA ALA A 144 11.01 11.08 -4.11
C ALA A 144 11.55 12.46 -3.72
N ARG A 145 12.68 12.53 -3.00
CA ARG A 145 13.30 13.80 -2.64
C ARG A 145 14.01 14.45 -3.81
N ASP A 146 14.66 13.64 -4.65
CA ASP A 146 15.28 14.12 -5.90
C ASP A 146 14.19 14.77 -6.78
N MET A 147 13.07 14.08 -7.00
CA MET A 147 11.90 14.60 -7.73
C MET A 147 11.36 15.90 -7.13
N ALA A 148 11.19 15.96 -5.81
CA ALA A 148 10.69 17.16 -5.14
C ALA A 148 11.65 18.34 -5.30
N ALA A 149 12.96 18.11 -5.31
CA ALA A 149 13.97 19.14 -5.56
C ALA A 149 13.93 19.64 -7.01
N GLU A 150 13.77 18.74 -7.98
CA GLU A 150 13.63 19.11 -9.40
C GLU A 150 12.38 19.98 -9.64
N LEU A 151 11.24 19.58 -9.08
CA LEU A 151 9.99 20.35 -9.19
C LEU A 151 10.08 21.73 -8.53
N ALA A 152 10.84 21.86 -7.43
CA ALA A 152 11.04 23.14 -6.75
C ALA A 152 11.91 24.12 -7.53
N VAL A 153 12.79 23.64 -8.43
CA VAL A 153 13.60 24.49 -9.32
C VAL A 153 12.78 25.00 -10.52
N LEU A 154 11.73 24.28 -10.90
CA LEU A 154 10.86 24.60 -12.03
C LEU A 154 9.66 25.47 -11.67
N ALA A 155 9.40 25.68 -10.37
CA ALA A 155 8.27 26.46 -9.84
C ALA A 155 8.68 27.90 -9.50
#